data_AF-A0A2V9YDI9-F1
#
_entry.id   AF-A0A2V9YDI9-F1
#
_cell.length_a   1.000
_cell.length_b   1.000
_cell.length_c   1.000
_cell.angle_alpha   90.00
_cell.angle_beta   90.00
_cell.angle_gamma   90.00
#
_symmetry.space_group_name_H-M   'P 1'
#
loop_
_entity.id
_entity.type
_entity.pdbx_description
1 polymer ?
#
loop_
_entity_poly.entity_id
_entity_poly.type
_entity_poly.pdbx_seq_one_letter_code
_entity_poly.pdbx_strand_id
1 'polypeptide(L)'
;MATGGVGLTTETARPGNDLMLRRARAEQVVKSGANWFVWIAGLSVVNSIVGMSGGHLHFIVGLGITQIVDALAHQAGSAGMFLDLIINGFVAGLFVFFWSFARKGQKWAFLVGMGIYALDGVLLLLFKDILSVAFHAYALYRIYIGMTVVPALQALEKATIPAGAPIEPR
;
A
#
# COMPACT_ATOMS: atom_id res chain seq x y z
N MET A 1 -48.90 -18.70 -36.08
CA MET A 1 -48.47 -17.85 -34.95
C MET A 1 -47.41 -18.62 -34.18
N ALA A 2 -46.15 -18.18 -34.24
CA ALA A 2 -45.04 -18.84 -33.56
C ALA A 2 -44.77 -18.10 -32.24
N THR A 3 -45.08 -18.73 -31.11
CA THR A 3 -44.77 -18.22 -29.78
C THR A 3 -43.35 -18.60 -29.42
N GLY A 4 -42.47 -17.60 -29.34
CA GLY A 4 -41.09 -17.73 -28.90
C GLY A 4 -41.00 -18.06 -27.41
N GLY A 5 -40.34 -19.18 -27.11
CA GLY A 5 -39.86 -19.49 -25.77
C GLY A 5 -38.59 -18.68 -25.50
N VAL A 6 -38.70 -17.64 -24.67
CA VAL A 6 -37.56 -16.94 -24.10
C VAL A 6 -36.93 -17.88 -23.08
N GLY A 7 -35.92 -18.64 -23.52
CA GLY A 7 -35.01 -19.35 -22.64
C GLY A 7 -34.14 -18.35 -21.90
N LEU A 8 -34.59 -17.91 -20.73
CA LEU A 8 -33.71 -17.32 -19.72
C LEU A 8 -32.79 -18.44 -19.22
N THR A 9 -31.70 -18.67 -19.93
CA THR A 9 -30.59 -19.47 -19.42
C THR A 9 -29.99 -18.69 -18.27
N THR A 10 -30.43 -18.99 -17.05
CA THR A 10 -29.60 -18.87 -15.86
C THR A 10 -28.42 -19.80 -16.08
N GLU A 11 -27.42 -19.34 -16.84
CA GLU A 11 -26.16 -20.02 -17.03
C GLU A 11 -25.46 -19.99 -15.67
N THR A 12 -25.74 -21.01 -14.87
CA THR A 12 -25.04 -21.29 -13.63
C THR A 12 -23.56 -21.32 -13.96
N ALA A 13 -22.84 -20.28 -13.54
CA ALA A 13 -21.43 -20.12 -13.85
C ALA A 13 -20.70 -21.44 -13.51
N ARG A 14 -20.03 -22.03 -14.51
CA ARG A 14 -19.28 -23.28 -14.32
C ARG A 14 -18.34 -23.10 -13.12
N PRO A 15 -18.19 -24.10 -12.22
CA PRO A 15 -17.46 -23.95 -10.95
C PRO A 15 -16.01 -23.44 -11.13
N GLY A 16 -15.37 -23.70 -12.27
CA GLY A 16 -14.06 -23.13 -12.61
C GLY A 16 -14.05 -21.61 -12.87
N ASN A 17 -15.12 -21.06 -13.47
CA ASN A 17 -15.24 -19.63 -13.73
C ASN A 17 -15.43 -18.84 -12.42
N ASP A 18 -16.19 -19.40 -11.47
CA ASP A 18 -16.39 -18.80 -10.16
C ASP A 18 -15.09 -18.78 -9.33
N LEU A 19 -14.29 -19.85 -9.38
CA LEU A 19 -12.99 -19.90 -8.71
C LEU A 19 -12.01 -18.84 -9.25
N MET A 20 -11.91 -18.71 -10.58
CA MET A 20 -11.05 -17.71 -11.23
C MET A 20 -11.48 -16.28 -10.87
N LEU A 21 -12.78 -16.01 -10.87
CA LEU A 21 -13.32 -14.70 -10.48
C LEU A 21 -13.03 -14.37 -9.01
N ARG A 22 -13.21 -15.34 -8.10
CA ARG A 22 -12.90 -15.18 -6.67
C ARG A 22 -11.41 -14.89 -6.46
N ARG A 23 -10.53 -15.61 -7.16
CA ARG A 23 -9.08 -15.38 -7.13
C ARG A 23 -8.73 -13.97 -7.58
N ALA A 24 -9.25 -13.55 -8.74
CA ALA A 24 -8.98 -12.22 -9.29
C ALA A 24 -9.42 -11.09 -8.34
N ARG A 25 -10.60 -11.23 -7.71
CA ARG A 25 -11.09 -10.28 -6.70
C ARG A 25 -10.19 -10.24 -5.47
N ALA A 26 -9.79 -11.40 -4.94
CA ALA A 26 -8.90 -11.47 -3.78
C ALA A 26 -7.54 -10.83 -4.09
N GLU A 27 -6.99 -11.09 -5.27
CA GLU A 27 -5.74 -10.50 -5.74
C GLU A 27 -5.84 -8.97 -5.89
N GLN A 28 -6.96 -8.48 -6.43
CA GLN A 28 -7.22 -7.05 -6.53
C GLN A 28 -7.24 -6.38 -5.16
N VAL A 29 -7.88 -7.00 -4.15
CA VAL A 29 -7.92 -6.44 -2.79
C VAL A 29 -6.52 -6.40 -2.18
N VAL A 30 -5.74 -7.48 -2.27
CA VAL A 30 -4.35 -7.54 -1.79
C VAL A 30 -3.50 -6.45 -2.46
N LYS A 31 -3.58 -6.33 -3.79
CA LYS A 31 -2.84 -5.30 -4.55
C LYS A 31 -3.30 -3.90 -4.17
N SER A 32 -4.60 -3.67 -3.95
CA SER A 32 -5.13 -2.37 -3.57
C SER A 32 -4.61 -1.93 -2.19
N GLY A 33 -4.48 -2.86 -1.24
CA GLY A 33 -3.87 -2.60 0.06
C GLY A 33 -2.36 -2.37 -0.05
N ALA A 34 -1.64 -3.22 -0.79
CA ALA A 34 -0.21 -3.05 -1.02
C ALA A 34 0.13 -1.72 -1.69
N ASN A 35 -0.69 -1.25 -2.64
CA ASN A 35 -0.48 0.01 -3.35
C ASN A 35 -0.47 1.24 -2.43
N TRP A 36 -0.99 1.15 -1.20
CA TRP A 36 -0.84 2.23 -0.24
C TRP A 36 0.62 2.50 0.14
N PHE A 37 1.49 1.48 0.15
CA PHE A 37 2.92 1.70 0.37
C PHE A 37 3.55 2.57 -0.72
N VAL A 38 3.20 2.37 -2.00
CA VAL A 38 3.73 3.24 -3.07
C VAL A 38 3.07 4.62 -3.07
N TRP A 39 1.81 4.74 -2.66
CA TRP A 39 1.19 6.05 -2.42
C TRP A 39 1.90 6.82 -1.32
N ILE A 40 2.23 6.17 -0.20
CA ILE A 40 3.01 6.78 0.89
C ILE A 40 4.37 7.24 0.36
N ALA A 41 5.09 6.39 -0.38
CA ALA A 41 6.37 6.75 -0.99
C ALA A 41 6.26 7.96 -1.92
N GLY A 42 5.27 7.96 -2.82
CA GLY A 42 5.06 9.05 -3.77
C GLY A 42 4.68 10.37 -3.09
N LEU A 43 3.77 10.33 -2.12
CA LEU A 43 3.38 11.50 -1.34
C LEU A 43 4.56 12.06 -0.54
N SER A 44 5.43 11.20 -0.01
CA SER A 44 6.65 11.62 0.71
C SER A 44 7.58 12.41 -0.21
N VAL A 45 7.81 11.92 -1.43
CA VAL A 45 8.65 12.63 -2.43
C VAL A 45 8.04 13.97 -2.83
N VAL A 46 6.71 14.02 -3.05
CA VAL A 46 6.01 15.27 -3.36
C VAL A 46 6.19 16.29 -2.23
N ASN A 47 6.10 15.86 -0.98
CA ASN A 47 6.31 16.74 0.17
C ASN A 47 7.71 17.35 0.19
N SER A 48 8.76 16.55 -0.01
CA SER A 48 10.13 17.05 -0.07
C SER A 48 10.31 18.11 -1.16
N ILE A 49 9.75 17.88 -2.36
CA ILE A 49 9.84 18.83 -3.48
C ILE A 49 9.12 20.15 -3.13
N VAL A 50 7.93 20.07 -2.54
CA VAL A 50 7.17 21.26 -2.12
C VAL A 50 7.93 22.05 -1.04
N GLY A 51 8.50 21.37 -0.04
CA GLY A 51 9.30 22.01 1.01
C GLY A 51 10.52 22.75 0.46
N MET A 52 11.20 22.18 -0.53
CA MET A 52 12.33 22.83 -1.21
C MET A 52 11.93 24.07 -2.02
N SER A 53 10.70 24.13 -2.55
CA SER A 53 10.23 25.24 -3.39
C SER A 53 9.89 26.53 -2.64
N GLY A 54 10.04 26.55 -1.31
CA GLY A 54 9.68 27.70 -0.47
C GLY A 54 8.16 27.89 -0.31
N GLY A 55 7.36 26.91 -0.72
CA GLY A 55 5.92 26.92 -0.50
C GLY A 55 5.61 26.81 0.99
N HIS A 56 4.95 27.83 1.57
CA HIS A 56 4.43 27.80 2.94
C HIS A 56 3.27 26.81 3.16
N LEU A 57 2.93 26.02 2.14
CA LEU A 57 2.00 24.92 2.28
C LEU A 57 2.74 23.78 3.00
N HIS A 58 2.62 23.72 4.33
CA HIS A 58 2.80 22.49 5.08
C HIS A 58 1.88 21.45 4.43
N PHE A 59 2.38 20.63 3.52
CA PHE A 59 1.56 19.62 2.88
C PHE A 59 1.15 18.63 3.97
N ILE A 60 -0.15 18.61 4.29
CA ILE A 60 -0.72 18.09 5.54
C ILE A 60 -0.81 16.56 5.54
N VAL A 61 0.09 15.92 4.81
CA VAL A 61 0.21 14.47 4.65
C VAL A 61 1.70 14.13 4.70
N GLY A 62 2.38 14.61 5.74
CA GLY A 62 3.80 14.37 6.00
C GLY A 62 4.03 13.09 6.77
N LEU A 63 5.21 12.49 6.61
CA LEU A 63 5.69 11.45 7.53
C LEU A 63 6.19 12.12 8.81
N GLY A 64 6.04 11.47 9.96
CA GLY A 64 6.50 12.00 11.25
C GLY A 64 8.01 12.25 11.27
N ILE A 65 8.79 11.34 10.67
CA ILE A 65 10.24 11.45 10.60
C ILE A 65 10.71 12.66 9.78
N THR A 66 9.96 13.07 8.76
CA THR A 66 10.38 14.18 7.89
C THR A 66 10.26 15.51 8.61
N GLN A 67 9.27 15.66 9.51
CA GLN A 67 9.15 16.86 10.35
C GLN A 67 10.36 17.04 11.29
N ILE A 68 10.91 15.94 11.81
CA ILE A 68 12.13 15.96 12.63
C ILE A 68 13.34 16.36 11.77
N VAL A 69 13.46 15.76 10.59
CA VAL A 69 14.58 16.03 9.67
C VAL A 69 14.56 17.47 9.18
N ASP A 70 13.40 17.99 8.79
CA ASP A 70 13.20 19.39 8.39
C ASP A 70 13.63 20.35 9.51
N ALA A 71 13.21 20.09 10.75
CA ALA A 71 13.57 20.93 11.90
C ALA A 71 15.09 20.98 12.16
N LEU A 72 15.79 19.88 11.91
CA LEU A 72 17.26 19.81 12.02
C LEU A 72 17.94 20.44 10.79
N ALA A 73 17.39 20.22 9.59
CA ALA A 73 17.91 20.72 8.34
C ALA A 73 17.88 22.25 8.27
N HIS A 74 16.81 22.87 8.75
CA HIS A 74 16.69 24.33 8.82
C HIS A 74 17.78 24.99 9.67
N GLN A 75 18.35 24.27 10.65
CA GLN A 75 19.45 24.79 11.48
C GLN A 75 20.83 24.63 10.83
N ALA A 76 20.95 23.77 9.81
CA ALA A 76 22.22 23.37 9.21
C ALA A 76 22.49 24.00 7.81
N GLY A 77 21.59 24.83 7.29
CA GLY A 77 21.76 25.49 5.99
C GLY A 77 21.80 24.48 4.81
N SER A 78 22.69 24.69 3.84
CA SER A 78 22.79 23.86 2.63
C SER A 78 23.11 22.39 2.90
N ALA A 79 23.86 22.09 3.97
CA ALA A 79 24.12 20.72 4.40
C ALA A 79 22.86 20.00 4.90
N GLY A 80 21.93 20.74 5.52
CA GLY A 80 20.64 20.23 5.98
C GLY A 80 19.74 19.76 4.83
N MET A 81 19.72 20.52 3.73
CA MET A 81 18.92 20.17 2.54
C MET A 81 19.37 18.85 1.89
N PHE A 82 20.68 18.60 1.84
CA PHE A 82 21.21 17.35 1.28
C PHE A 82 20.87 16.15 2.17
N LEU A 83 20.95 16.33 3.49
CA LEU A 83 20.55 15.29 4.46
C LEU A 83 19.07 14.96 4.34
N ASP A 84 18.20 15.96 4.18
CA ASP A 84 16.76 15.76 4.01
C ASP A 84 16.44 14.93 2.75
N LEU A 85 17.06 15.26 1.61
CA LEU A 85 16.89 14.49 0.37
C LEU A 85 17.30 13.02 0.52
N ILE A 86 18.40 12.75 1.21
CA ILE A 86 18.87 11.37 1.44
C ILE A 86 17.85 10.60 2.29
N ILE A 87 17.38 11.19 3.39
CA ILE A 87 16.48 10.50 4.30
C ILE A 87 15.13 10.27 3.62
N ASN A 88 14.57 11.28 2.96
CA ASN A 88 13.33 11.15 2.20
C ASN A 88 13.43 10.10 1.09
N GLY A 89 14.54 10.09 0.34
CA GLY A 89 14.80 9.08 -0.68
C GLY A 89 14.89 7.66 -0.09
N PHE A 90 15.56 7.50 1.05
CA PHE A 90 15.66 6.23 1.75
C PHE A 90 14.28 5.73 2.22
N VAL A 91 13.49 6.59 2.84
CA VAL A 91 12.15 6.22 3.34
C VAL A 91 11.20 5.88 2.19
N ALA A 92 11.21 6.65 1.10
CA ALA A 92 10.45 6.30 -0.10
C ALA A 92 10.88 4.95 -0.67
N GLY A 93 12.19 4.68 -0.76
CA GLY A 93 12.74 3.40 -1.19
C GLY A 93 12.30 2.22 -0.31
N LEU A 94 12.26 2.42 1.01
CA LEU A 94 11.80 1.42 1.98
C LEU A 94 10.32 1.06 1.77
N PHE A 95 9.46 2.05 1.52
CA PHE A 95 8.05 1.77 1.22
C PHE A 95 7.84 1.12 -0.14
N VAL A 96 8.63 1.49 -1.17
CA VAL A 96 8.63 0.79 -2.46
C VAL A 96 9.09 -0.67 -2.30
N PHE A 97 10.07 -0.93 -1.42
CA PHE A 97 10.50 -2.27 -1.08
C PHE A 97 9.36 -3.09 -0.46
N PHE A 98 8.66 -2.57 0.55
CA PHE A 98 7.49 -3.28 1.11
C PHE A 98 6.38 -3.48 0.09
N TRP A 99 6.09 -2.49 -0.76
CA TRP A 99 5.13 -2.63 -1.85
C TRP A 99 5.45 -3.81 -2.76
N SER A 100 6.72 -3.99 -3.16
CA SER A 100 7.18 -5.05 -4.06
C SER A 100 6.87 -6.46 -3.53
N PHE A 101 7.04 -6.68 -2.23
CA PHE A 101 6.73 -7.96 -1.59
C PHE A 101 5.24 -8.09 -1.22
N ALA A 102 4.62 -7.03 -0.69
CA ALA A 102 3.22 -7.03 -0.31
C ALA A 102 2.30 -7.33 -1.51
N ARG A 103 2.57 -6.76 -2.68
CA ARG A 103 1.78 -7.01 -3.90
C ARG A 103 1.87 -8.46 -4.41
N LYS A 104 2.85 -9.22 -3.94
CA LYS A 104 3.02 -10.67 -4.21
C LYS A 104 2.33 -11.54 -3.15
N GLY A 105 1.57 -10.95 -2.24
CA GLY A 105 0.90 -11.67 -1.14
C GLY A 105 1.85 -12.11 -0.03
N GLN A 106 3.02 -11.48 0.10
CA GLN A 106 3.95 -11.76 1.19
C GLN A 106 3.52 -11.03 2.46
N LYS A 107 2.91 -11.76 3.41
CA LYS A 107 2.34 -11.17 4.63
C LYS A 107 3.35 -10.40 5.50
N TRP A 108 4.61 -10.86 5.55
CA TRP A 108 5.62 -10.22 6.38
C TRP A 108 5.85 -8.75 5.96
N ALA A 109 5.75 -8.46 4.66
CA ALA A 109 5.95 -7.11 4.14
C ALA A 109 4.82 -6.16 4.58
N PHE A 110 3.58 -6.66 4.66
CA PHE A 110 2.48 -5.92 5.26
C PHE A 110 2.74 -5.64 6.74
N LEU A 111 3.07 -6.66 7.53
CA LEU A 111 3.26 -6.52 8.98
C LEU A 111 4.39 -5.56 9.33
N VAL A 112 5.57 -5.75 8.73
CA VAL A 112 6.74 -4.91 9.02
C VAL A 112 6.52 -3.49 8.49
N GLY A 113 6.00 -3.35 7.27
CA GLY A 113 5.71 -2.03 6.69
C GLY A 113 4.66 -1.26 7.48
N MET A 114 3.59 -1.93 7.93
CA MET A 114 2.58 -1.33 8.83
C MET A 114 3.19 -0.95 10.17
N GLY A 115 4.05 -1.79 10.75
CA GLY A 115 4.72 -1.50 12.02
C GLY A 115 5.57 -0.23 11.93
N ILE A 116 6.41 -0.12 10.90
CA ILE A 116 7.24 1.08 10.68
C ILE A 116 6.38 2.33 10.45
N TYR A 117 5.35 2.22 9.62
CA TYR A 117 4.45 3.34 9.33
C TYR A 117 3.60 3.76 10.55
N ALA A 118 3.21 2.82 11.40
CA ALA A 118 2.51 3.12 12.65
C ALA A 118 3.43 3.83 13.66
N LEU A 119 4.69 3.40 13.78
CA LEU A 119 5.68 4.08 14.62
C LEU A 119 5.91 5.52 14.15
N ASP A 120 6.00 5.73 12.83
CA ASP A 120 6.07 7.06 12.25
C ASP A 120 4.82 7.91 12.56
N GLY A 121 3.63 7.30 12.47
CA GLY A 121 2.37 7.94 12.86
C GLY A 121 2.29 8.35 14.34
N VAL A 122 2.96 7.60 15.24
CA VAL A 122 3.05 7.98 16.66
C VAL A 122 3.89 9.25 16.85
N LEU A 123 4.93 9.46 16.03
CA LEU A 123 5.72 10.70 16.08
C LEU A 123 4.86 11.93 15.76
N LEU A 124 3.91 11.80 14.83
CA LEU A 124 2.99 12.89 14.46
C LEU A 124 2.09 13.35 15.62
N LEU A 125 1.80 12.48 16.59
CA LEU A 125 1.06 12.84 17.79
C LEU A 125 1.83 13.87 18.64
N LEU A 126 3.16 13.78 18.65
CA LEU A 126 4.03 14.74 19.37
C LEU A 126 3.91 16.15 18.77
N PHE A 127 3.74 16.23 17.46
CA PHE A 127 3.57 17.48 16.72
C PHE A 127 2.11 17.97 16.65
N LYS A 128 1.17 17.22 17.24
CA LYS A 128 -0.28 17.50 17.22
C LYS A 128 -0.84 17.66 15.79
N ASP A 129 -0.22 17.01 14.81
CA ASP A 129 -0.68 17.03 13.42
C ASP A 129 -1.82 16.02 13.21
N ILE A 130 -3.01 16.42 13.66
CA ILE A 130 -4.19 15.53 13.68
C ILE A 130 -4.59 15.05 12.28
N LEU A 131 -4.41 15.88 11.25
CA LEU A 131 -4.76 15.51 9.88
C LEU A 131 -3.77 14.48 9.33
N SER A 132 -2.46 14.64 9.54
CA SER A 132 -1.48 13.62 9.16
C SER A 132 -1.69 12.31 9.93
N VAL A 133 -2.05 12.38 11.22
CA VAL A 133 -2.42 11.19 12.03
C VAL A 133 -3.64 10.48 11.46
N ALA A 134 -4.70 11.21 11.10
CA ALA A 134 -5.89 10.63 10.49
C ALA A 134 -5.57 9.97 9.14
N PHE A 135 -4.72 10.59 8.32
CA PHE A 135 -4.25 10.00 7.08
C PHE A 135 -3.46 8.70 7.32
N HIS A 136 -2.54 8.70 8.30
CA HIS A 136 -1.79 7.50 8.69
C HIS A 136 -2.72 6.37 9.11
N ALA A 137 -3.69 6.65 9.97
CA ALA A 137 -4.68 5.67 10.41
C ALA A 137 -5.49 5.11 9.23
N TYR A 138 -5.91 5.97 8.31
CA TYR A 138 -6.64 5.56 7.11
C TYR A 138 -5.79 4.68 6.18
N ALA A 139 -4.54 5.07 5.89
CA ALA A 139 -3.63 4.27 5.10
C ALA A 139 -3.34 2.92 5.77
N LEU A 140 -3.09 2.88 7.08
CA LEU A 140 -2.95 1.63 7.85
C LEU A 140 -4.18 0.74 7.74
N TYR A 141 -5.38 1.31 7.86
CA TYR A 141 -6.64 0.57 7.70
C TYR A 141 -6.76 -0.06 6.30
N ARG A 142 -6.41 0.68 5.25
CA ARG A 142 -6.44 0.17 3.87
C ARG A 142 -5.40 -0.92 3.62
N ILE A 143 -4.19 -0.78 4.16
CA ILE A 143 -3.14 -1.79 4.12
C ILE A 143 -3.58 -3.05 4.87
N TYR A 144 -4.19 -2.87 6.05
CA TYR A 144 -4.74 -3.95 6.88
C TYR A 144 -5.80 -4.77 6.12
N ILE A 145 -6.75 -4.11 5.45
CA ILE A 145 -7.75 -4.80 4.61
C ILE A 145 -7.05 -5.70 3.58
N GLY A 146 -6.07 -5.18 2.84
CA GLY A 146 -5.31 -5.97 1.86
C GLY A 146 -4.64 -7.19 2.50
N MET A 147 -4.01 -7.00 3.66
CA MET A 147 -3.31 -8.07 4.39
C MET A 147 -4.26 -9.19 4.84
N THR A 148 -5.47 -8.86 5.31
CA THR A 148 -6.44 -9.85 5.81
C THR A 148 -6.89 -10.84 4.73
N VAL A 149 -6.86 -10.44 3.46
CA VAL A 149 -7.30 -11.26 2.32
C VAL A 149 -6.21 -12.21 1.82
N VAL A 150 -4.96 -12.03 2.23
CA VAL A 150 -3.82 -12.84 1.75
C VAL A 150 -4.00 -14.35 1.94
N PRO A 151 -4.49 -14.89 3.08
CA PRO A 151 -4.73 -16.34 3.23
C PRO A 151 -5.73 -16.88 2.22
N ALA A 152 -6.82 -16.13 1.98
CA ALA A 152 -7.84 -16.51 1.03
C ALA A 152 -7.29 -16.53 -0.39
N LEU A 153 -6.49 -15.52 -0.76
CA LEU A 153 -5.78 -15.52 -2.05
C LEU A 153 -4.88 -16.75 -2.19
N GLN A 154 -4.05 -17.06 -1.18
CA GLN A 154 -3.15 -18.21 -1.21
C GLN A 154 -3.90 -19.55 -1.33
N ALA A 155 -5.04 -19.70 -0.66
CA ALA A 155 -5.89 -20.89 -0.78
C ALA A 155 -6.50 -21.02 -2.20
N LEU A 156 -7.00 -19.91 -2.75
CA LEU A 156 -7.56 -19.87 -4.11
C LEU A 156 -6.50 -20.15 -5.17
N GLU A 157 -5.27 -19.66 -4.98
CA GLU A 157 -4.14 -19.98 -5.86
C GLU A 157 -3.85 -21.48 -5.88
N LYS A 158 -3.76 -22.13 -4.71
CA LYS A 158 -3.56 -23.58 -4.63
C LYS A 158 -4.70 -24.37 -5.29
N ALA A 159 -5.94 -23.92 -5.15
CA ALA A 159 -7.10 -24.57 -5.76
C ALA A 159 -7.18 -24.38 -7.29
N THR A 160 -6.50 -23.37 -7.85
CA THR A 160 -6.48 -23.10 -9.29
C THR A 160 -5.35 -23.87 -10.00
N ILE A 161 -4.33 -24.36 -9.27
CA ILE A 161 -3.28 -25.20 -9.84
C ILE A 161 -3.87 -26.60 -10.13
N PRO A 162 -3.90 -27.06 -11.39
CA PRO A 162 -4.39 -28.40 -11.70
C PRO A 162 -3.50 -29.45 -11.04
N ALA A 163 -4.12 -30.50 -10.50
CA ALA A 163 -3.40 -31.66 -9.97
C ALA A 163 -2.50 -32.26 -11.07
N GLY A 164 -1.20 -31.94 -11.04
CA GLY A 164 -0.20 -32.37 -12.03
C GLY A 164 0.62 -31.26 -12.71
N ALA A 165 0.38 -29.97 -12.43
CA ALA A 165 1.22 -28.91 -12.96
C ALA A 165 2.64 -28.92 -12.33
N PRO A 166 3.73 -28.69 -13.10
CA PRO A 166 5.08 -28.61 -12.56
C PRO A 166 5.18 -27.56 -11.45
N ILE A 167 5.87 -27.91 -10.36
CA ILE A 167 6.09 -26.99 -9.24
C ILE A 167 7.15 -25.97 -9.68
N GLU A 168 6.75 -24.78 -10.10
CA GLU A 168 7.69 -23.67 -10.28
C GLU A 168 7.95 -22.97 -8.94
N PRO A 169 9.20 -22.97 -8.43
CA PRO A 169 9.53 -22.21 -7.23
C PRO A 169 9.39 -20.70 -7.53
N ARG A 170 8.60 -20.01 -6.69
CA ARG A 170 8.46 -18.54 -6.70
C ARG A 170 9.61 -17.85 -5.98
#